data_AF-A0A497G2T8-F1
#
_entry.id   AF-A0A497G2T8-F1
#
_cell.length_a   1.000
_cell.length_b   1.000
_cell.length_c   1.000
_cell.angle_alpha   90.00
_cell.angle_beta   90.00
_cell.angle_gamma   90.00
#
_symmetry.space_group_name_H-M   'P 1'
#
loop_
_entity.id
_entity.type
_entity.pdbx_description
1 polymer ?
#
loop_
_entity_poly.entity_id
_entity_poly.type
_entity_poly.pdbx_seq_one_letter_code
_entity_poly.pdbx_strand_id
1 'polypeptide(L)'
;MRNAVFALLDSKVKYATLVELVKAYLVDYPVSARKIVSVYRVDPATTYEFLRKMYRKGIVVKRSRGYILSDGKVSRKILELVETVLEEESDERGLKSSLRVLYTRVPSTLYYVSDPTVFRQYWLGKIESPLIFIDRVLERRVKLDEPKVVYVSLRGRDYVFSWEGLYSGFSIVASPEQSYADYLSYVTKSEYQSILVDILWSRKLNWNKLLSKCSKRGLKLASAILLYKYMITGRAPAVDVRFEALADYTAIEEIVPLATPWLFTNGEDYRRNI
;
A
#
# COMPACT_ATOMS: atom_id res chain seq x y z
N MET A 1 5.33 9.33 19.74
CA MET A 1 5.68 10.77 19.56
C MET A 1 4.69 11.38 18.58
N ARG A 2 4.13 12.56 18.90
CA ARG A 2 3.15 13.27 18.05
C ARG A 2 3.92 14.03 16.96
N ASN A 3 3.60 13.79 15.68
CA ASN A 3 4.17 14.48 14.51
C ASN A 3 4.26 16.00 14.73
N ALA A 4 5.41 16.65 14.51
CA ALA A 4 5.61 18.06 14.87
C ALA A 4 4.69 19.03 14.07
N VAL A 5 4.43 18.74 12.78
CA VAL A 5 3.40 19.49 12.02
C VAL A 5 2.01 19.22 12.58
N PHE A 6 1.72 17.99 13.01
CA PHE A 6 0.42 17.68 13.61
C PHE A 6 0.22 18.40 14.95
N ALA A 7 1.27 18.50 15.76
CA ALA A 7 1.26 19.28 17.01
C ALA A 7 1.08 20.78 16.73
N LEU A 8 1.65 21.29 15.64
CA LEU A 8 1.52 22.69 15.23
C LEU A 8 0.14 23.02 14.63
N LEU A 9 -0.49 22.06 13.93
CA LEU A 9 -1.78 22.27 13.26
C LEU A 9 -3.01 21.84 14.07
N ASP A 10 -2.79 20.97 15.05
CA ASP A 10 -3.77 20.28 15.89
C ASP A 10 -4.96 19.72 15.09
N SER A 11 -4.68 19.16 13.90
CA SER A 11 -5.72 18.68 13.00
C SER A 11 -5.20 17.71 11.95
N LYS A 12 -5.79 16.51 11.89
CA LYS A 12 -5.46 15.48 10.89
C LYS A 12 -5.76 15.97 9.48
N VAL A 13 -6.86 16.71 9.32
CA VAL A 13 -7.27 17.28 8.03
C VAL A 13 -6.26 18.31 7.53
N LYS A 14 -5.84 19.24 8.40
CA LYS A 14 -4.87 20.27 8.01
C LYS A 14 -3.52 19.64 7.68
N TYR A 15 -3.04 18.71 8.50
CA TYR A 15 -1.80 17.97 8.24
C TYR A 15 -1.85 17.26 6.89
N ALA A 16 -2.84 16.39 6.68
CA ALA A 16 -2.99 15.61 5.45
C ALA A 16 -3.08 16.52 4.22
N THR A 17 -3.84 17.61 4.32
CA THR A 17 -4.03 18.53 3.19
C THR A 17 -2.75 19.30 2.87
N LEU A 18 -2.07 19.87 3.86
CA LEU A 18 -0.87 20.67 3.63
C LEU A 18 0.30 19.81 3.12
N VAL A 19 0.53 18.65 3.73
CA VAL A 19 1.56 17.70 3.30
C VAL A 19 1.33 17.28 1.84
N GLU A 20 0.10 16.89 1.49
CA GLU A 20 -0.20 16.47 0.12
C GLU A 20 -0.08 17.62 -0.90
N LEU A 21 -0.44 18.86 -0.54
CA LEU A 21 -0.31 20.02 -1.43
C LEU A 21 1.14 20.43 -1.65
N VAL A 22 1.97 20.34 -0.61
CA VAL A 22 3.41 20.59 -0.68
C VAL A 22 4.07 19.57 -1.59
N LYS A 23 3.83 18.29 -1.35
CA LYS A 23 4.35 17.22 -2.20
C LYS A 23 3.82 17.33 -3.63
N ALA A 24 2.55 17.70 -3.81
CA ALA A 24 1.95 17.93 -5.13
C ALA A 24 2.68 19.04 -5.90
N TYR A 25 3.10 20.09 -5.20
CA TYR A 25 3.91 21.16 -5.75
C TYR A 25 5.29 20.65 -6.19
N LEU A 26 5.96 19.87 -5.34
CA LEU A 26 7.30 19.32 -5.63
C LEU A 26 7.34 18.38 -6.83
N VAL A 27 6.29 17.58 -7.05
CA VAL A 27 6.19 16.70 -8.24
C VAL A 27 5.40 17.32 -9.38
N ASP A 28 4.95 18.57 -9.25
CA ASP A 28 4.11 19.30 -10.20
C ASP A 28 2.88 18.47 -10.67
N TYR A 29 2.21 17.80 -9.73
CA TYR A 29 1.03 17.00 -10.03
C TYR A 29 -0.08 17.23 -9.00
N PRO A 30 -1.28 17.65 -9.43
CA PRO A 30 -2.33 18.06 -8.50
C PRO A 30 -2.94 16.89 -7.74
N VAL A 31 -3.28 17.14 -6.48
CA VAL A 31 -3.95 16.18 -5.59
C VAL A 31 -5.42 16.53 -5.41
N SER A 32 -6.29 15.51 -5.40
CA SER A 32 -7.73 15.72 -5.23
C SER A 32 -8.15 15.52 -3.78
N ALA A 33 -9.09 16.33 -3.30
CA ALA A 33 -9.68 16.19 -1.96
C ALA A 33 -10.17 14.76 -1.69
N ARG A 34 -10.84 14.14 -2.67
CA ARG A 34 -11.33 12.76 -2.58
C ARG A 34 -10.20 11.76 -2.30
N LYS A 35 -9.05 11.90 -2.96
CA LYS A 35 -7.90 11.02 -2.72
C LYS A 35 -7.31 11.24 -1.32
N ILE A 36 -7.17 12.50 -0.89
CA ILE A 36 -6.68 12.83 0.46
C ILE A 36 -7.57 12.19 1.52
N VAL A 37 -8.89 12.39 1.42
CA VAL A 37 -9.90 11.79 2.31
C VAL A 37 -9.79 10.27 2.35
N SER A 38 -9.71 9.63 1.18
CA SER A 38 -9.64 8.16 1.07
C SER A 38 -8.38 7.59 1.70
N VAL A 39 -7.22 8.18 1.41
CA VAL A 39 -5.92 7.66 1.86
C VAL A 39 -5.71 7.96 3.33
N TYR A 40 -5.97 9.19 3.78
CA TYR A 40 -5.74 9.60 5.17
C TYR A 40 -6.88 9.26 6.13
N ARG A 41 -8.04 8.83 5.61
CA ARG A 41 -9.27 8.57 6.38
C ARG A 41 -9.67 9.76 7.26
N VAL A 42 -9.61 10.95 6.68
CA VAL A 42 -9.98 12.22 7.33
C VAL A 42 -11.38 12.65 6.92
N ASP A 43 -12.00 13.52 7.73
CA ASP A 43 -13.37 13.98 7.50
C ASP A 43 -13.52 14.66 6.12
N PRO A 44 -14.44 14.17 5.25
CA PRO A 44 -14.63 14.74 3.93
C PRO A 44 -15.03 16.22 3.98
N ALA A 45 -16.03 16.59 4.79
CA ALA A 45 -16.61 17.93 4.78
C ALA A 45 -15.55 18.99 5.13
N THR A 46 -14.82 18.76 6.22
CA THR A 46 -13.72 19.60 6.69
C THR A 46 -12.60 19.68 5.65
N THR A 47 -12.26 18.58 4.98
CA THR A 47 -11.22 18.57 3.95
C THR A 47 -11.59 19.44 2.75
N TYR A 48 -12.82 19.30 2.23
CA TYR A 48 -13.31 20.15 1.13
C TYR A 48 -13.42 21.62 1.54
N GLU A 49 -13.90 21.90 2.74
CA GLU A 49 -14.01 23.27 3.26
C GLU A 49 -12.63 23.92 3.40
N PHE A 50 -11.66 23.20 3.95
CA PHE A 50 -10.30 23.70 4.14
C PHE A 50 -9.61 24.02 2.81
N LEU A 51 -9.69 23.12 1.82
CA LEU A 51 -9.18 23.37 0.47
C LEU A 51 -9.88 24.56 -0.20
N ARG A 52 -11.20 24.71 -0.02
CA ARG A 52 -11.95 25.87 -0.55
C ARG A 52 -11.47 27.19 0.09
N LYS A 53 -11.23 27.20 1.41
CA LYS A 53 -10.67 28.37 2.12
C LYS A 53 -9.28 28.72 1.60
N MET A 54 -8.40 27.73 1.41
CA MET A 54 -7.06 27.95 0.86
C MET A 54 -7.10 28.47 -0.58
N TYR A 55 -8.01 27.95 -1.41
CA TYR A 55 -8.22 28.42 -2.78
C TYR A 55 -8.69 29.88 -2.81
N ARG A 56 -9.69 30.24 -1.99
CA ARG A 56 -10.18 31.63 -1.87
C ARG A 56 -9.10 32.61 -1.41
N LYS A 57 -8.14 32.15 -0.60
CA LYS A 57 -6.99 32.95 -0.13
C LYS A 57 -5.82 32.99 -1.14
N GLY A 58 -5.96 32.35 -2.31
CA GLY A 58 -4.90 32.27 -3.31
C GLY A 58 -3.70 31.42 -2.88
N ILE A 59 -3.81 30.60 -1.83
CA ILE A 59 -2.71 29.76 -1.34
C ILE A 59 -2.53 28.52 -2.23
N VAL A 60 -3.62 28.02 -2.80
CA VAL A 60 -3.63 26.94 -3.78
C VAL A 60 -4.32 27.36 -5.05
N VAL A 61 -3.93 26.74 -6.15
CA VAL A 61 -4.59 26.87 -7.45
C VAL A 61 -5.20 25.53 -7.85
N LYS A 62 -6.31 25.60 -8.59
CA LYS A 62 -6.96 24.40 -9.14
C LYS A 62 -6.29 24.05 -10.46
N ARG A 63 -5.76 22.84 -10.58
CA ARG A 63 -5.22 22.30 -11.84
C ARG A 63 -5.92 20.99 -12.16
N SER A 64 -6.51 20.90 -13.36
CA SER A 64 -7.32 19.75 -13.77
C SER A 64 -8.38 19.40 -12.71
N ARG A 65 -8.36 18.18 -12.16
CA ARG A 65 -9.30 17.67 -11.15
C ARG A 65 -8.82 17.81 -9.71
N GLY A 66 -7.75 18.55 -9.45
CA GLY A 66 -7.15 18.67 -8.11
C GLY A 66 -6.61 20.06 -7.80
N TYR A 67 -5.82 20.11 -6.73
CA TYR A 67 -5.22 21.31 -6.16
C TYR A 67 -3.71 21.14 -6.05
N ILE A 68 -3.00 22.26 -6.13
CA ILE A 68 -1.56 22.37 -5.94
C ILE A 68 -1.27 23.72 -5.27
N LEU A 69 -0.17 23.84 -4.52
CA LEU A 69 0.23 25.16 -3.98
C LEU A 69 0.43 26.17 -5.10
N SER A 70 0.14 27.44 -4.80
CA SER A 70 0.48 28.57 -5.65
C SER A 70 1.95 29.00 -5.47
N ASP A 71 2.45 29.87 -6.34
CA ASP A 71 3.79 30.46 -6.22
C ASP A 71 3.86 31.68 -5.28
N GLY A 72 2.77 31.99 -4.57
CA GLY A 72 2.66 33.16 -3.70
C GLY A 72 3.53 33.10 -2.44
N LYS A 73 3.82 34.26 -1.84
CA LYS A 73 4.68 34.40 -0.64
C LYS A 73 4.23 33.53 0.53
N VAL A 74 2.92 33.42 0.76
CA VAL A 74 2.36 32.59 1.84
C VAL A 74 2.54 31.10 1.52
N SER A 75 2.34 30.69 0.27
CA SER A 75 2.51 29.31 -0.17
C SER A 75 3.96 28.84 -0.05
N ARG A 76 4.94 29.72 -0.34
CA ARG A 76 6.37 29.43 -0.13
C ARG A 76 6.73 29.22 1.34
N LYS A 77 6.19 30.03 2.25
CA LYS A 77 6.39 29.82 3.69
C LYS A 77 5.80 28.50 4.18
N ILE A 78 4.64 28.10 3.63
CA ILE A 78 4.05 26.79 3.92
C ILE A 78 4.93 25.67 3.38
N LEU A 79 5.45 25.83 2.16
CA LEU A 79 6.37 24.88 1.55
C LEU A 79 7.59 24.66 2.44
N GLU A 80 8.32 25.73 2.76
CA GLU A 80 9.52 25.69 3.61
C GLU A 80 9.23 25.01 4.97
N LEU A 81 8.17 25.43 5.66
CA LEU A 81 7.80 24.87 6.95
C LEU A 81 7.53 23.36 6.88
N VAL A 82 6.74 22.92 5.90
CA VAL A 82 6.37 21.52 5.77
C VAL A 82 7.53 20.67 5.31
N GLU A 83 8.36 21.16 4.38
CA GLU A 83 9.58 20.46 3.96
C GLU A 83 10.54 20.24 5.12
N THR A 84 10.82 21.28 5.92
CA THR A 84 11.69 21.17 7.10
C THR A 84 11.20 20.07 8.03
N VAL A 85 9.90 20.07 8.36
CA VAL A 85 9.38 19.05 9.28
C VAL A 85 9.34 17.66 8.65
N LEU A 86 9.04 17.52 7.36
CA LEU A 86 9.09 16.21 6.70
C LEU A 86 10.51 15.64 6.67
N GLU A 87 11.52 16.49 6.47
CA GLU A 87 12.93 16.08 6.52
C GLU A 87 13.33 15.66 7.95
N GLU A 88 13.01 16.46 8.97
CA GLU A 88 13.23 16.10 10.39
C GLU A 88 12.54 14.78 10.76
N GLU A 89 11.26 14.63 10.41
CA GLU A 89 10.51 13.38 10.65
C GLU A 89 11.13 12.19 9.89
N SER A 90 11.70 12.43 8.70
CA SER A 90 12.37 11.37 7.95
C SER A 90 13.66 10.92 8.61
N ASP A 91 14.42 11.85 9.20
CA ASP A 91 15.65 11.59 9.92
C ASP A 91 15.38 10.87 11.25
N GLU A 92 14.37 11.30 12.01
CA GLU A 92 13.93 10.64 13.24
C GLU A 92 13.51 9.19 13.00
N ARG A 93 12.88 8.92 11.85
CA ARG A 93 12.46 7.58 11.43
C ARG A 93 13.61 6.75 10.83
N GLY A 94 14.79 7.35 10.63
CA GLY A 94 15.92 6.71 9.98
C GLY A 94 15.62 6.28 8.53
N LEU A 95 14.74 7.01 7.83
CA LEU A 95 14.41 6.72 6.44
C LEU A 95 15.63 7.00 5.56
N LYS A 96 16.00 6.02 4.73
CA LYS A 96 17.12 6.12 3.80
C LYS A 96 16.63 6.07 2.35
N SER A 97 17.50 6.50 1.43
CA SER A 97 17.37 6.32 -0.02
C SER A 97 15.97 6.69 -0.56
N SER A 98 15.36 5.79 -1.31
CA SER A 98 14.10 6.02 -2.04
C SER A 98 12.90 6.19 -1.12
N LEU A 99 12.90 5.57 0.06
CA LEU A 99 11.83 5.74 1.05
C LEU A 99 11.80 7.16 1.62
N ARG A 100 12.97 7.79 1.82
CA ARG A 100 13.04 9.22 2.18
C ARG A 100 12.45 10.07 1.07
N VAL A 101 12.83 9.84 -0.19
CA VAL A 101 12.29 10.58 -1.34
C VAL A 101 10.77 10.46 -1.44
N LEU A 102 10.24 9.25 -1.28
CA LEU A 102 8.79 9.01 -1.25
C LEU A 102 8.13 9.77 -0.09
N TYR A 103 8.71 9.68 1.10
CA TYR A 103 8.16 10.31 2.29
C TYR A 103 8.17 11.83 2.23
N THR A 104 9.23 12.45 1.71
CA THR A 104 9.37 13.92 1.76
C THR A 104 8.83 14.60 0.50
N ARG A 105 8.89 13.95 -0.68
CA ARG A 105 8.58 14.60 -1.96
C ARG A 105 7.34 14.11 -2.67
N VAL A 106 6.98 12.82 -2.55
CA VAL A 106 5.90 12.25 -3.37
C VAL A 106 4.58 12.28 -2.60
N PRO A 107 3.47 12.79 -3.19
CA PRO A 107 2.17 12.74 -2.56
C PRO A 107 1.80 11.31 -2.19
N SER A 108 1.43 11.10 -0.93
CA SER A 108 0.97 9.82 -0.41
C SER A 108 -0.30 9.30 -1.10
N THR A 109 -1.00 10.15 -1.84
CA THR A 109 -2.10 9.77 -2.72
C THR A 109 -1.66 9.19 -4.08
N LEU A 110 -0.36 9.14 -4.36
CA LEU A 110 0.24 8.72 -5.64
C LEU A 110 1.27 7.59 -5.50
N TYR A 111 1.43 7.02 -4.32
CA TYR A 111 2.20 5.79 -4.13
C TYR A 111 1.68 5.01 -2.93
N TYR A 112 2.07 3.76 -2.82
CA TYR A 112 1.96 3.00 -1.58
C TYR A 112 3.04 1.92 -1.50
N VAL A 113 3.28 1.46 -0.27
CA VAL A 113 4.20 0.35 -0.01
C VAL A 113 3.37 -0.90 0.25
N SER A 114 3.68 -1.96 -0.49
CA SER A 114 3.13 -3.29 -0.28
C SER A 114 4.17 -4.15 0.43
N ASP A 115 3.82 -4.53 1.65
CA ASP A 115 4.62 -5.41 2.48
C ASP A 115 3.69 -6.30 3.30
N PRO A 116 3.49 -7.57 2.91
CA PRO A 116 2.64 -8.47 3.66
C PRO A 116 3.28 -8.92 4.97
N THR A 117 4.59 -8.65 5.20
CA THR A 117 5.24 -8.96 6.48
C THR A 117 4.62 -8.21 7.65
N VAL A 118 4.07 -7.05 7.35
CA VAL A 118 3.30 -6.21 8.27
C VAL A 118 2.10 -6.94 8.88
N PHE A 119 1.53 -7.91 8.15
CA PHE A 119 0.34 -8.65 8.58
C PHE A 119 0.68 -10.05 9.12
N ARG A 120 1.97 -10.41 9.19
CA ARG A 120 2.41 -11.78 9.45
C ARG A 120 2.17 -12.26 10.87
N GLN A 121 1.99 -13.58 10.93
CA GLN A 121 2.39 -14.42 12.05
C GLN A 121 3.59 -15.26 11.52
N TYR A 122 4.67 -15.36 12.27
CA TYR A 122 5.98 -15.80 11.79
C TYR A 122 6.01 -17.29 11.38
N TRP A 123 6.03 -17.63 10.08
CA TRP A 123 6.13 -19.06 9.69
C TRP A 123 7.18 -19.39 8.62
N LEU A 124 7.41 -18.59 7.57
CA LEU A 124 8.18 -19.08 6.40
C LEU A 124 9.25 -18.18 5.76
N GLY A 125 9.79 -17.24 6.52
CA GLY A 125 10.98 -16.47 6.10
C GLY A 125 10.69 -15.00 5.88
N LYS A 126 11.73 -14.19 5.66
CA LYS A 126 11.67 -12.73 5.61
C LYS A 126 11.56 -12.27 4.15
N ILE A 127 10.59 -11.40 3.84
CA ILE A 127 10.65 -10.67 2.57
C ILE A 127 11.83 -9.71 2.64
N GLU A 128 12.73 -9.83 1.67
CA GLU A 128 13.98 -9.08 1.66
C GLU A 128 13.79 -7.59 1.39
N SER A 129 12.76 -7.23 0.61
CA SER A 129 12.45 -5.83 0.31
C SER A 129 10.98 -5.67 -0.06
N PRO A 130 10.29 -4.60 0.41
CA PRO A 130 8.91 -4.34 0.08
C PRO A 130 8.74 -4.00 -1.42
N LEU A 131 7.52 -4.14 -1.93
CA LEU A 131 7.16 -3.64 -3.26
C LEU A 131 6.67 -2.19 -3.15
N ILE A 132 7.19 -1.31 -3.98
CA ILE A 132 6.78 0.09 -4.03
C ILE A 132 5.96 0.30 -5.29
N PHE A 133 4.71 0.72 -5.12
CA PHE A 133 3.82 1.03 -6.23
C PHE A 133 3.68 2.54 -6.36
N ILE A 134 4.03 3.07 -7.53
CA ILE A 134 3.87 4.50 -7.84
C ILE A 134 2.84 4.64 -8.96
N ASP A 135 2.00 5.68 -8.88
CA ASP A 135 1.08 6.00 -9.97
C ASP A 135 1.86 6.29 -11.25
N ARG A 136 1.53 5.60 -12.34
CA ARG A 136 2.17 5.74 -13.65
C ARG A 136 2.28 7.18 -14.16
N VAL A 137 1.43 8.10 -13.69
CA VAL A 137 1.54 9.53 -14.03
C VAL A 137 2.85 10.17 -13.57
N LEU A 138 3.54 9.55 -12.61
CA LEU A 138 4.82 10.01 -12.07
C LEU A 138 6.04 9.31 -12.67
N GLU A 139 5.88 8.38 -13.61
CA GLU A 139 6.98 7.57 -14.20
C GLU A 139 8.12 8.42 -14.79
N ARG A 140 7.80 9.63 -15.29
CA ARG A 140 8.79 10.58 -15.83
C ARG A 140 9.24 11.65 -14.84
N ARG A 141 8.65 11.68 -13.63
CA ARG A 141 8.82 12.76 -12.63
C ARG A 141 9.57 12.28 -11.39
N VAL A 142 9.39 11.01 -11.05
CA VAL A 142 10.03 10.37 -9.90
C VAL A 142 10.76 9.15 -10.44
N LYS A 143 12.05 9.05 -10.14
CA LYS A 143 12.85 7.85 -10.36
C LYS A 143 13.46 7.46 -9.03
N LEU A 144 13.35 6.18 -8.69
CA LEU A 144 13.85 5.62 -7.45
C LEU A 144 14.80 4.49 -7.82
N ASP A 145 15.99 4.49 -7.22
CA ASP A 145 17.02 3.48 -7.45
C ASP A 145 16.77 2.28 -6.52
N GLU A 146 15.61 1.64 -6.67
CA GLU A 146 15.25 0.43 -5.94
C GLU A 146 14.75 -0.69 -6.87
N PRO A 147 15.13 -1.95 -6.60
CA PRO A 147 14.89 -3.08 -7.50
C PRO A 147 13.40 -3.48 -7.61
N LYS A 148 12.50 -2.89 -6.83
CA LYS A 148 11.10 -3.32 -6.65
C LYS A 148 10.08 -2.20 -6.78
N VAL A 149 10.35 -1.27 -7.69
CA VAL A 149 9.44 -0.16 -8.00
C VAL A 149 8.58 -0.51 -9.21
N VAL A 150 7.26 -0.41 -9.05
CA VAL A 150 6.27 -0.75 -10.07
C VAL A 150 5.41 0.47 -10.38
N TYR A 151 5.52 0.99 -11.61
CA TYR A 151 4.68 2.08 -12.10
C TYR A 151 3.39 1.56 -12.72
N VAL A 152 2.25 1.84 -12.09
CA VAL A 152 0.93 1.31 -12.49
C VAL A 152 -0.17 2.31 -12.19
N SER A 153 -1.38 2.10 -12.72
CA SER A 153 -2.53 2.86 -12.23
C SER A 153 -2.87 2.45 -10.80
N LEU A 154 -3.03 3.44 -9.91
CA LEU A 154 -3.50 3.21 -8.54
C LEU A 154 -5.03 3.15 -8.43
N ARG A 155 -5.75 3.29 -9.55
CA ARG A 155 -7.22 3.21 -9.55
C ARG A 155 -7.68 1.83 -9.10
N GLY A 156 -8.54 1.80 -8.09
CA GLY A 156 -9.10 0.55 -7.56
C GLY A 156 -8.18 -0.21 -6.61
N ARG A 157 -6.97 0.28 -6.34
CA ARG A 157 -6.07 -0.28 -5.32
C ARG A 157 -6.46 0.22 -3.94
N ASP A 158 -6.27 -0.62 -2.93
CA ASP A 158 -6.67 -0.33 -1.54
C ASP A 158 -5.45 -0.12 -0.64
N TYR A 159 -5.26 1.11 -0.18
CA TYR A 159 -4.11 1.52 0.64
C TYR A 159 -4.47 2.78 1.45
N VAL A 160 -3.81 2.94 2.60
CA VAL A 160 -4.14 3.99 3.58
C VAL A 160 -2.90 4.52 4.30
N PHE A 161 -3.04 5.73 4.84
CA PHE A 161 -2.06 6.33 5.73
C PHE A 161 -2.19 5.76 7.15
N SER A 162 -1.07 5.27 7.68
CA SER A 162 -0.95 4.79 9.05
C SER A 162 -0.54 5.94 9.96
N TRP A 163 -1.51 6.49 10.70
CA TRP A 163 -1.29 7.56 11.67
C TRP A 163 -0.38 7.15 12.83
N GLU A 164 -0.40 5.88 13.18
CA GLU A 164 0.34 5.32 14.31
C GLU A 164 1.75 4.85 13.92
N GLY A 165 2.09 4.90 12.63
CA GLY A 165 3.40 4.43 12.16
C GLY A 165 3.66 2.96 12.48
N LEU A 166 2.60 2.16 12.65
CA LEU A 166 2.63 0.77 13.15
C LEU A 166 3.53 -0.18 12.36
N TYR A 167 3.96 0.22 11.17
CA TYR A 167 4.54 -0.66 10.18
C TYR A 167 5.93 -0.16 9.82
N SER A 168 6.95 -0.61 10.56
CA SER A 168 8.36 -0.66 10.15
C SER A 168 8.88 0.55 9.33
N GLY A 169 8.47 1.78 9.70
CA GLY A 169 8.90 3.02 9.04
C GLY A 169 8.01 3.53 7.90
N PHE A 170 7.02 2.77 7.43
CA PHE A 170 6.12 3.16 6.33
C PHE A 170 4.89 3.91 6.84
N SER A 171 4.59 5.04 6.20
CA SER A 171 3.37 5.80 6.50
C SER A 171 2.21 5.48 5.56
N ILE A 172 2.45 4.93 4.37
CA ILE A 172 1.40 4.49 3.43
C ILE A 172 1.53 3.00 3.14
N VAL A 173 0.50 2.24 3.53
CA VAL A 173 0.49 0.78 3.40
C VAL A 173 -0.72 0.27 2.64
N ALA A 174 -0.51 -0.75 1.84
CA ALA A 174 -1.57 -1.54 1.22
C ALA A 174 -2.47 -2.21 2.28
N SER A 175 -3.75 -2.45 1.96
CA SER A 175 -4.55 -3.38 2.77
C SER A 175 -3.95 -4.80 2.69
N PRO A 176 -4.28 -5.71 3.63
CA PRO A 176 -3.82 -7.09 3.56
C PRO A 176 -4.11 -7.75 2.21
N GLU A 177 -5.36 -7.67 1.73
CA GLU A 177 -5.75 -8.26 0.44
C GLU A 177 -5.02 -7.65 -0.74
N GLN A 178 -4.85 -6.32 -0.77
CA GLN A 178 -4.08 -5.65 -1.81
C GLN A 178 -2.61 -6.09 -1.76
N SER A 179 -2.04 -6.20 -0.56
CA SER A 179 -0.64 -6.54 -0.40
C SER A 179 -0.32 -7.96 -0.85
N TYR A 180 -1.11 -8.94 -0.41
CA TYR A 180 -0.95 -10.31 -0.89
C TYR A 180 -1.21 -10.42 -2.41
N ALA A 181 -2.22 -9.73 -2.94
CA ALA A 181 -2.48 -9.71 -4.38
C ALA A 181 -1.33 -9.14 -5.21
N ASP A 182 -0.68 -8.08 -4.70
CA ASP A 182 0.49 -7.48 -5.32
C ASP A 182 1.67 -8.44 -5.35
N TYR A 183 1.94 -9.14 -4.25
CA TYR A 183 3.03 -10.10 -4.20
C TYR A 183 2.80 -11.24 -5.19
N LEU A 184 1.61 -11.86 -5.16
CA LEU A 184 1.26 -12.90 -6.13
C LEU A 184 1.34 -12.41 -7.59
N SER A 185 1.19 -11.11 -7.83
CA SER A 185 1.21 -10.54 -9.18
C SER A 185 2.60 -10.19 -9.70
N TYR A 186 3.48 -9.69 -8.84
CA TYR A 186 4.70 -9.00 -9.28
C TYR A 186 6.00 -9.63 -8.81
N VAL A 187 5.99 -10.48 -7.78
CA VAL A 187 7.23 -11.05 -7.26
C VAL A 187 7.66 -12.32 -8.01
N THR A 188 8.91 -12.71 -7.81
CA THR A 188 9.46 -13.97 -8.30
C THR A 188 8.87 -15.15 -7.53
N LYS A 189 9.18 -16.36 -8.02
CA LYS A 189 8.69 -17.60 -7.41
C LYS A 189 9.16 -17.77 -5.97
N SER A 190 10.45 -17.56 -5.70
CA SER A 190 11.02 -17.69 -4.36
C SER A 190 10.39 -16.74 -3.35
N GLU A 191 10.01 -15.54 -3.78
CA GLU A 191 9.48 -14.51 -2.88
C GLU A 191 8.03 -14.76 -2.45
N TYR A 192 7.17 -15.29 -3.33
CA TYR A 192 5.79 -15.59 -2.92
C TYR A 192 5.73 -16.86 -2.06
N GLN A 193 6.69 -17.78 -2.19
CA GLN A 193 6.78 -18.96 -1.33
C GLN A 193 6.93 -18.56 0.15
N SER A 194 7.64 -17.46 0.44
CA SER A 194 7.79 -16.93 1.80
C SER A 194 6.49 -16.38 2.42
N ILE A 195 5.42 -16.23 1.65
CA ILE A 195 4.10 -15.77 2.13
C ILE A 195 2.98 -16.80 1.88
N LEU A 196 3.31 -17.92 1.24
CA LEU A 196 2.35 -18.93 0.80
C LEU A 196 1.54 -19.51 1.98
N VAL A 197 2.23 -19.89 3.05
CA VAL A 197 1.60 -20.45 4.26
C VAL A 197 0.73 -19.40 4.95
N ASP A 198 1.16 -18.14 5.01
CA ASP A 198 0.36 -17.05 5.57
C ASP A 198 -0.96 -16.88 4.79
N ILE A 199 -0.88 -16.89 3.46
CA ILE A 199 -2.05 -16.78 2.58
C ILE A 199 -2.98 -17.99 2.75
N LEU A 200 -2.44 -19.21 2.70
CA LEU A 200 -3.21 -20.45 2.83
C LEU A 200 -4.04 -20.48 4.12
N TRP A 201 -3.41 -20.06 5.21
CA TRP A 201 -3.91 -20.28 6.56
C TRP A 201 -4.51 -19.06 7.23
N SER A 202 -4.44 -17.88 6.61
CA SER A 202 -5.09 -16.69 7.12
C SER A 202 -6.60 -16.88 7.21
N ARG A 203 -7.13 -16.80 8.44
CA ARG A 203 -8.58 -16.80 8.71
C ARG A 203 -9.23 -15.43 8.49
N LYS A 204 -8.41 -14.37 8.39
CA LYS A 204 -8.89 -12.97 8.28
C LYS A 204 -8.88 -12.46 6.85
N LEU A 205 -8.31 -13.20 5.90
CA LEU A 205 -8.15 -12.76 4.53
C LEU A 205 -9.45 -12.89 3.74
N ASN A 206 -9.94 -11.79 3.18
CA ASN A 206 -11.06 -11.83 2.25
C ASN A 206 -10.58 -12.26 0.85
N TRP A 207 -10.82 -13.52 0.50
CA TRP A 207 -10.40 -14.10 -0.77
C TRP A 207 -11.01 -13.43 -2.00
N ASN A 208 -12.31 -13.12 -1.98
CA ASN A 208 -12.96 -12.41 -3.09
C ASN A 208 -12.29 -11.06 -3.37
N LYS A 209 -12.01 -10.31 -2.30
CA LYS A 209 -11.31 -9.04 -2.42
C LYS A 209 -9.89 -9.22 -2.93
N LEU A 210 -9.11 -10.18 -2.42
CA LEU A 210 -7.76 -10.48 -2.91
C LEU A 210 -7.77 -10.82 -4.41
N LEU A 211 -8.62 -11.75 -4.83
CA LEU A 211 -8.72 -12.21 -6.22
C LEU A 211 -9.08 -11.05 -7.15
N SER A 212 -9.96 -10.14 -6.72
CA SER A 212 -10.33 -8.95 -7.48
C SER A 212 -9.19 -7.93 -7.69
N LYS A 213 -8.11 -8.02 -6.89
CA LYS A 213 -6.93 -7.14 -6.99
C LYS A 213 -5.78 -7.76 -7.74
N CYS A 214 -5.80 -9.07 -8.00
CA CYS A 214 -4.72 -9.75 -8.68
C CYS A 214 -4.62 -9.36 -10.16
N SER A 215 -3.39 -9.34 -10.67
CA SER A 215 -3.14 -9.45 -12.11
C SER A 215 -3.57 -10.84 -12.63
N LYS A 216 -3.56 -11.05 -13.96
CA LYS A 216 -3.83 -12.37 -14.54
C LYS A 216 -2.90 -13.46 -13.99
N ARG A 217 -1.61 -13.15 -13.80
CA ARG A 217 -0.63 -14.06 -13.18
C ARG A 217 -0.97 -14.33 -11.72
N GLY A 218 -1.23 -13.27 -10.95
CA GLY A 218 -1.59 -13.39 -9.54
C GLY A 218 -2.88 -14.18 -9.34
N LEU A 219 -3.86 -14.04 -10.24
CA LEU A 219 -5.14 -14.73 -10.18
C LEU A 219 -4.96 -16.24 -10.39
N LYS A 220 -4.13 -16.63 -11.36
CA LYS A 220 -3.75 -18.02 -11.58
C LYS A 220 -3.09 -18.64 -10.35
N LEU A 221 -2.11 -17.94 -9.76
CA LEU A 221 -1.42 -18.40 -8.55
C LEU A 221 -2.36 -18.47 -7.35
N ALA A 222 -3.15 -17.44 -7.10
CA ALA A 222 -4.14 -17.43 -6.02
C ALA A 222 -5.17 -18.56 -6.18
N SER A 223 -5.58 -18.84 -7.42
CA SER A 223 -6.51 -19.94 -7.73
C SER A 223 -5.87 -21.31 -7.50
N ALA A 224 -4.59 -21.48 -7.82
CA ALA A 224 -3.83 -22.69 -7.49
C ALA A 224 -3.71 -22.90 -5.97
N ILE A 225 -3.49 -21.82 -5.21
CA ILE A 225 -3.46 -21.84 -3.73
C ILE A 225 -4.82 -22.28 -3.17
N LEU A 226 -5.93 -21.74 -3.70
CA LEU A 226 -7.28 -22.13 -3.32
C LEU A 226 -7.61 -23.57 -3.68
N LEU A 227 -7.18 -24.03 -4.86
CA LEU A 227 -7.37 -25.41 -5.29
C LEU A 227 -6.61 -26.38 -4.38
N TYR A 228 -5.35 -26.08 -4.05
CA TYR A 228 -4.60 -26.86 -3.07
C TYR A 228 -5.31 -26.90 -1.70
N LYS A 229 -5.82 -25.75 -1.23
CA LYS A 229 -6.62 -25.70 0.01
C LYS A 229 -7.89 -26.55 -0.04
N TYR A 230 -8.56 -26.57 -1.20
CA TYR A 230 -9.72 -27.43 -1.41
C TYR A 230 -9.33 -28.92 -1.36
N MET A 231 -8.24 -29.30 -2.04
CA MET A 231 -7.74 -30.68 -2.07
C MET A 231 -7.43 -31.22 -0.67
N ILE A 232 -6.78 -30.42 0.18
CA ILE A 232 -6.40 -30.87 1.53
C ILE A 232 -7.57 -30.85 2.50
N THR A 233 -8.47 -29.86 2.43
CA THR A 233 -9.55 -29.73 3.43
C THR A 233 -10.87 -30.40 3.03
N GLY A 234 -11.00 -30.79 1.76
CA GLY A 234 -12.27 -31.25 1.17
C GLY A 234 -13.38 -30.19 1.10
N ARG A 235 -13.10 -28.94 1.51
CA ARG A 235 -14.10 -27.86 1.62
C ARG A 235 -13.85 -26.77 0.60
N ALA A 236 -14.82 -26.58 -0.30
CA ALA A 236 -14.73 -25.54 -1.32
C ALA A 236 -14.67 -24.15 -0.65
N PRO A 237 -13.68 -23.32 -0.97
CA PRO A 237 -13.62 -21.93 -0.51
C PRO A 237 -14.86 -21.17 -0.98
N ALA A 238 -15.48 -20.39 -0.09
CA ALA A 238 -16.58 -19.50 -0.45
C ALA A 238 -16.05 -18.28 -1.23
N VAL A 239 -15.88 -18.44 -2.54
CA VAL A 239 -15.40 -17.41 -3.46
C VAL A 239 -16.30 -17.29 -4.69
N ASP A 240 -16.36 -16.10 -5.28
CA ASP A 240 -17.25 -15.78 -6.40
C ASP A 240 -16.69 -16.25 -7.75
N VAL A 241 -15.41 -16.61 -7.78
CA VAL A 241 -14.70 -17.05 -8.99
C VAL A 241 -14.57 -18.57 -9.02
N ARG A 242 -14.69 -19.15 -10.22
CA ARG A 242 -14.39 -20.57 -10.47
C ARG A 242 -12.88 -20.78 -10.46
N PHE A 243 -12.31 -20.95 -9.28
CA PHE A 243 -10.86 -21.04 -9.08
C PHE A 243 -10.26 -22.29 -9.73
N GLU A 244 -11.00 -23.38 -9.84
CA GLU A 244 -10.56 -24.63 -10.45
C GLU A 244 -10.22 -24.44 -11.93
N ALA A 245 -11.02 -23.64 -12.65
CA ALA A 245 -10.82 -23.34 -14.06
C ALA A 245 -9.69 -22.32 -14.31
N LEU A 246 -9.30 -21.57 -13.28
CA LEU A 246 -8.29 -20.52 -13.37
C LEU A 246 -6.93 -20.96 -12.84
N ALA A 247 -6.88 -22.04 -12.06
CA ALA A 247 -5.68 -22.54 -11.43
C ALA A 247 -4.62 -22.93 -12.48
N ASP A 248 -3.38 -22.55 -12.20
CA ASP A 248 -2.23 -23.01 -12.95
C ASP A 248 -1.71 -24.31 -12.35
N TYR A 249 -1.87 -25.43 -13.06
CA TYR A 249 -1.49 -26.75 -12.56
C TYR A 249 0.02 -26.86 -12.27
N THR A 250 0.86 -26.16 -13.04
CA THR A 250 2.31 -26.09 -12.73
C THR A 250 2.54 -25.42 -11.39
N ALA A 251 1.77 -24.40 -11.02
CA ALA A 251 1.88 -23.79 -9.71
C ALA A 251 1.40 -24.73 -8.58
N ILE A 252 0.45 -25.63 -8.84
CA ILE A 252 0.01 -26.64 -7.86
C ILE A 252 1.13 -27.64 -7.59
N GLU A 253 1.79 -28.14 -8.64
CA GLU A 253 2.94 -29.05 -8.52
C GLU A 253 4.08 -28.45 -7.68
N GLU A 254 4.16 -27.12 -7.62
CA GLU A 254 5.11 -26.40 -6.77
C GLU A 254 4.59 -26.18 -5.34
N ILE A 255 3.31 -25.85 -5.19
CA ILE A 255 2.69 -25.57 -3.89
C ILE A 255 2.63 -26.84 -3.04
N VAL A 256 2.26 -27.98 -3.63
CA VAL A 256 2.12 -29.26 -2.93
C VAL A 256 3.39 -29.64 -2.15
N PRO A 257 4.58 -29.79 -2.76
CA PRO A 257 5.78 -30.20 -2.03
C PRO A 257 6.24 -29.15 -1.00
N LEU A 258 5.88 -27.88 -1.16
CA LEU A 258 6.25 -26.82 -0.22
C LEU A 258 5.31 -26.75 0.99
N ALA A 259 4.00 -26.81 0.77
CA ALA A 259 3.00 -26.59 1.79
C ALA A 259 2.60 -27.88 2.53
N THR A 260 2.71 -29.05 1.89
CA THR A 260 2.30 -30.34 2.47
C THR A 260 3.16 -30.74 3.66
N PRO A 261 4.51 -30.68 3.60
CA PRO A 261 5.34 -30.98 4.77
C PRO A 261 5.02 -30.05 5.95
N TRP A 262 4.70 -28.78 5.69
CA TRP A 262 4.32 -27.82 6.73
C TRP A 262 3.04 -28.17 7.46
N LEU A 263 2.05 -28.70 6.73
CA LEU A 263 0.78 -29.12 7.28
C LEU A 263 0.97 -30.25 8.31
N PHE A 264 1.69 -31.29 7.91
CA PHE A 264 1.82 -32.53 8.69
C PHE A 264 2.91 -32.47 9.76
N THR A 265 4.01 -31.76 9.52
CA THR A 265 5.13 -31.71 10.49
C THR A 265 4.81 -30.86 11.72
N ASN A 266 3.87 -29.91 11.61
CA ASN A 266 3.52 -29.00 12.71
C ASN A 266 2.20 -29.34 13.43
N GLY A 267 1.55 -30.46 13.06
CA GLY A 267 0.24 -30.83 13.62
C GLY A 267 -0.87 -29.81 13.28
N GLU A 268 -0.69 -29.01 12.22
CA GLU A 268 -1.70 -28.03 11.79
C GLU A 268 -2.92 -28.73 11.17
N ASP A 269 -2.73 -29.92 10.62
CA ASP A 269 -3.79 -30.85 10.25
C ASP A 269 -4.71 -31.15 11.44
N TYR A 270 -4.15 -31.62 12.56
CA TYR A 270 -4.90 -31.90 13.79
C TYR A 270 -5.56 -30.66 14.38
N ARG A 271 -4.86 -29.51 14.43
CA ARG A 271 -5.44 -28.25 14.96
C ARG A 271 -6.59 -27.70 14.12
N ARG A 272 -6.70 -28.12 12.86
CA ARG A 272 -7.65 -27.58 11.89
C ARG A 272 -8.72 -28.57 11.45
N ASN A 273 -8.72 -29.79 12.01
CA ASN A 273 -9.61 -30.89 11.63
C ASN A 273 -9.57 -31.15 10.12
N ILE A 274 -8.35 -31.22 9.59
CA ILE A 274 -8.05 -31.61 8.21
C ILE A 274 -7.76 -33.10 8.20
#